data_AF-A0A5C6HR97-F1
#
_entry.id   AF-A0A5C6HR97-F1
#
_cell.length_a   1.000
_cell.length_b   1.000
_cell.length_c   1.000
_cell.angle_alpha   90.00
_cell.angle_beta   90.00
_cell.angle_gamma   90.00
#
_symmetry.space_group_name_H-M   'P 1'
#
loop_
_entity.id
_entity.type
_entity.pdbx_description
1 polymer ?
#
loop_
_entity_poly.entity_id
_entity_poly.type
_entity_poly.pdbx_seq_one_letter_code
_entity_poly.pdbx_strand_id
1 'polypeptide(L)'
;MNKGLIFWGLALMAATTMWGQTGTAVEPVRYVGDEVANPNYHDGALRYAVGVENIQVMRANRTHPEDADGFGWTYNHAPNLTYWNNTFYLEYLSNPVNEHEAPGHTLLVTSKDGRNWGKPFELFPPYKAPEGVKIPEGYKGYIMHQRMGFYTAPDGRLLIVAFYGHSYDPFQKGGIGRVVREAYKDGTYGPIYFVRYESQAQWNETNTSYPFYKKSKDRGFVKACDALLADKLKTLQWVDEDRGIDGFYQLKDSINVVQALSYYHRKDGQVVGLWKKSFAALSPDNGLSWSAPRKMPTLIMAGGKNWGQRTMDGRYAMCYNPIETQQYRYPLIVISGDDGILFDNMGVVHGEVPPRRFYGDCKDFGPNYMRGITEGEATPPGNDMWLTYSVNKEDIWISRIPLPIKVETDRQVDDNFNALQVGGAVPDWNIYSPLWAKVSVAAFPSQTNKSLKFEDQDPYDYARAIRVFKAGDKADIRFKVYTGQPDNGTFQFEVTDRHGSTAVCLIFEKSSIFAVNGETKKKIGSYEAGNWLDVALKITTEGLGNYHAWINGEEKVGAEPLIHALKSVERLSFRTGDYRNYPDRKTPNQDPAPPLAGADVPVEKAIYYIDDVQTSTTITVNN
;
A
#
# COMPACT_ATOMS: atom_id res chain seq x y z
N MET A 1 -24.64 -51.69 67.80
CA MET A 1 -24.23 -50.33 68.19
C MET A 1 -23.11 -49.86 67.28
N ASN A 2 -23.19 -48.59 66.88
CA ASN A 2 -22.37 -47.85 65.91
C ASN A 2 -20.86 -48.12 65.85
N LYS A 3 -20.33 -47.93 64.63
CA LYS A 3 -19.15 -47.11 64.21
C LYS A 3 -18.84 -47.53 62.76
N GLY A 4 -18.84 -46.71 61.72
CA GLY A 4 -18.33 -45.35 61.56
C GLY A 4 -17.30 -45.42 60.42
N LEU A 5 -17.68 -45.08 59.19
CA LEU A 5 -16.77 -44.97 58.03
C LEU A 5 -17.04 -43.64 57.33
N ILE A 6 -16.00 -42.79 57.30
CA ILE A 6 -15.97 -41.51 56.61
C ILE A 6 -15.36 -41.77 55.23
N PHE A 7 -16.11 -41.53 54.16
CA PHE A 7 -15.59 -41.48 52.79
C PHE A 7 -15.20 -40.04 52.45
N TRP A 8 -13.93 -39.85 52.06
CA TRP A 8 -13.45 -38.64 51.41
C TRP A 8 -13.79 -38.70 49.92
N GLY A 9 -14.64 -37.78 49.46
CA GLY A 9 -14.82 -37.49 48.03
C GLY A 9 -14.05 -36.21 47.67
N LEU A 10 -12.88 -36.36 47.05
CA LEU A 10 -12.19 -35.25 46.38
C LEU A 10 -12.86 -35.02 45.02
N ALA A 11 -13.59 -33.92 44.87
CA ALA A 11 -14.00 -33.41 43.58
C ALA A 11 -12.84 -32.65 42.94
N LEU A 12 -12.21 -33.24 41.92
CA LEU A 12 -11.35 -32.49 40.99
C LEU A 12 -12.24 -31.53 40.19
N MET A 13 -12.24 -30.25 40.53
CA MET A 13 -12.59 -29.20 39.57
C MET A 13 -11.41 -29.04 38.61
N ALA A 14 -11.47 -29.71 37.46
CA ALA A 14 -10.64 -29.35 36.33
C ALA A 14 -11.08 -27.95 35.86
N ALA A 15 -10.28 -26.94 36.18
CA ALA A 15 -10.40 -25.64 35.55
C ALA A 15 -10.01 -25.80 34.07
N THR A 16 -10.98 -26.10 33.22
CA THR A 16 -10.84 -25.90 31.79
C THR A 16 -10.66 -24.40 31.58
N THR A 17 -9.42 -23.96 31.34
CA THR A 17 -9.20 -22.68 30.68
C THR A 17 -9.99 -22.75 29.38
N MET A 18 -11.12 -22.06 29.31
CA MET A 18 -11.80 -21.83 28.05
C MET A 18 -10.90 -20.88 27.27
N TRP A 19 -10.00 -21.42 26.46
CA TRP A 19 -9.36 -20.64 25.42
C TRP A 19 -10.51 -20.12 24.54
N GLY A 20 -10.69 -18.80 24.48
CA GLY A 20 -11.72 -18.21 23.64
C GLY A 20 -11.58 -18.76 22.23
N GLN A 21 -12.64 -19.37 21.71
CA GLN A 21 -12.63 -19.89 20.35
C GLN A 21 -12.45 -18.72 19.40
N THR A 22 -11.44 -18.79 18.53
CA THR A 22 -11.22 -17.79 17.48
C THR A 22 -12.48 -17.64 16.62
N GLY A 23 -12.80 -16.42 16.20
CA GLY A 23 -14.05 -16.09 15.51
C GLY A 23 -15.18 -15.66 16.43
N THR A 24 -14.92 -15.53 17.73
CA THR A 24 -15.86 -15.04 18.74
C THR A 24 -15.53 -13.62 19.19
N ALA A 25 -16.38 -13.02 20.03
CA ALA A 25 -16.16 -11.69 20.61
C ALA A 25 -14.86 -11.55 21.44
N VAL A 26 -14.25 -12.67 21.87
CA VAL A 26 -13.00 -12.66 22.64
C VAL A 26 -11.78 -12.57 21.72
N GLU A 27 -11.86 -13.20 20.55
CA GLU A 27 -10.81 -13.19 19.53
C GLU A 27 -11.46 -13.24 18.13
N PRO A 28 -11.87 -12.09 17.58
CA PRO A 28 -12.60 -12.03 16.32
C PRO A 28 -11.83 -12.63 15.13
N VAL A 29 -10.50 -12.43 15.11
CA VAL A 29 -9.61 -12.85 14.03
C VAL A 29 -8.26 -13.28 14.59
N ARG A 30 -7.55 -14.15 13.86
CA ARG A 30 -6.20 -14.60 14.21
C ARG A 30 -5.36 -14.81 12.95
N TYR A 31 -4.09 -14.44 13.04
CA TYR A 31 -3.07 -14.89 12.11
C TYR A 31 -2.42 -16.16 12.66
N VAL A 32 -2.44 -17.23 11.89
CA VAL A 32 -1.97 -18.58 12.26
C VAL A 32 -0.81 -19.06 11.40
N GLY A 33 -0.30 -18.22 10.48
CA GLY A 33 0.88 -18.52 9.69
C GLY A 33 2.17 -18.39 10.50
N ASP A 34 3.25 -18.98 9.98
CA ASP A 34 4.55 -19.03 10.66
C ASP A 34 5.46 -17.83 10.35
N GLU A 35 5.09 -17.00 9.37
CA GLU A 35 5.92 -15.87 8.95
C GLU A 35 5.86 -14.71 9.94
N VAL A 36 7.03 -14.13 10.23
CA VAL A 36 7.21 -12.91 11.01
C VAL A 36 8.17 -11.99 10.26
N ALA A 37 7.77 -10.74 10.05
CA ALA A 37 8.60 -9.77 9.36
C ALA A 37 9.89 -9.48 10.15
N ASN A 38 11.04 -9.58 9.48
CA ASN A 38 12.31 -9.12 10.02
C ASN A 38 12.41 -7.60 9.86
N PRO A 39 12.39 -6.82 10.96
CA PRO A 39 12.36 -5.37 10.85
C PRO A 39 13.64 -4.77 10.26
N ASN A 40 14.74 -5.51 10.16
CA ASN A 40 15.99 -4.99 9.58
C ASN A 40 15.94 -4.82 8.06
N TYR A 41 14.93 -5.39 7.39
CA TYR A 41 14.77 -5.32 5.94
C TYR A 41 13.50 -4.52 5.59
N HIS A 42 13.55 -3.77 4.49
CA HIS A 42 12.42 -2.96 4.04
C HIS A 42 11.22 -3.83 3.65
N ASP A 43 11.46 -4.97 3.01
CA ASP A 43 10.47 -5.98 2.64
C ASP A 43 10.16 -6.99 3.76
N GLY A 44 10.79 -6.83 4.94
CA GLY A 44 10.63 -7.75 6.06
C GLY A 44 11.32 -9.11 5.88
N ALA A 45 12.16 -9.30 4.87
CA ALA A 45 12.70 -10.60 4.47
C ALA A 45 11.61 -11.66 4.23
N LEU A 46 10.47 -11.20 3.71
CA LEU A 46 9.28 -11.98 3.39
C LEU A 46 9.18 -12.23 1.88
N ARG A 47 8.39 -13.24 1.50
CA ARG A 47 7.98 -13.43 0.11
C ARG A 47 7.03 -12.34 -0.34
N TYR A 48 7.04 -12.06 -1.64
CA TYR A 48 6.12 -11.11 -2.25
C TYR A 48 4.80 -11.80 -2.58
N ALA A 49 3.69 -11.09 -2.40
CA ALA A 49 2.43 -11.51 -3.00
C ALA A 49 2.57 -11.44 -4.52
N VAL A 50 2.48 -12.57 -5.21
CA VAL A 50 2.82 -12.73 -6.63
C VAL A 50 1.94 -11.83 -7.50
N GLY A 51 2.58 -11.09 -8.43
CA GLY A 51 1.88 -10.28 -9.42
C GLY A 51 1.40 -8.91 -8.93
N VAL A 52 1.82 -8.48 -7.73
CA VAL A 52 1.45 -7.15 -7.22
C VAL A 52 2.10 -6.04 -8.03
N GLU A 53 1.30 -5.07 -8.46
CA GLU A 53 1.79 -3.85 -9.11
C GLU A 53 1.66 -2.68 -8.14
N ASN A 54 2.76 -2.01 -7.83
CA ASN A 54 2.84 -0.79 -7.02
C ASN A 54 3.07 0.41 -7.93
N ILE A 55 2.13 1.36 -7.92
CA ILE A 55 2.08 2.47 -8.86
C ILE A 55 2.03 3.77 -8.06
N GLN A 56 3.00 4.65 -8.30
CA GLN A 56 2.99 5.98 -7.71
C GLN A 56 1.96 6.83 -8.47
N VAL A 57 1.02 7.41 -7.73
CA VAL A 57 -0.06 8.24 -8.27
C VAL A 57 0.32 9.72 -8.23
N MET A 58 0.99 10.14 -7.16
CA MET A 58 1.48 11.51 -6.99
C MET A 58 2.84 11.48 -6.30
N ARG A 59 3.81 12.15 -6.92
CA ARG A 59 5.16 12.37 -6.40
C ARG A 59 5.26 13.82 -5.95
N ALA A 60 5.47 14.07 -4.66
CA ALA A 60 5.59 15.43 -4.16
C ALA A 60 6.80 16.12 -4.79
N ASN A 61 6.59 17.33 -5.29
CA ASN A 61 7.61 18.20 -5.84
C ASN A 61 7.38 19.63 -5.36
N ARG A 62 8.35 20.23 -4.65
CA ARG A 62 8.18 21.54 -4.01
C ARG A 62 8.54 22.68 -4.96
N THR A 63 9.61 22.55 -5.75
CA THR A 63 10.07 23.64 -6.64
C THR A 63 9.41 23.62 -8.03
N HIS A 64 8.85 22.48 -8.45
CA HIS A 64 8.10 22.29 -9.69
C HIS A 64 6.70 21.73 -9.40
N PRO A 65 5.84 22.49 -8.69
CA PRO A 65 4.50 22.05 -8.32
C PRO A 65 3.62 21.68 -9.53
N GLU A 66 3.90 22.24 -10.71
CA GLU A 66 3.23 21.92 -11.97
C GLU A 66 3.32 20.44 -12.35
N ASP A 67 4.41 19.77 -11.97
CA ASP A 67 4.70 18.35 -12.22
C ASP A 67 4.08 17.42 -11.15
N ALA A 68 3.46 18.00 -10.12
CA ALA A 68 2.79 17.31 -9.03
C ALA A 68 1.31 17.73 -8.92
N ASP A 69 0.90 18.29 -7.79
CA ASP A 69 -0.48 18.69 -7.49
C ASP A 69 -0.81 20.16 -7.82
N GLY A 70 0.20 20.96 -8.16
CA GLY A 70 0.06 22.40 -8.41
C GLY A 70 0.26 23.30 -7.19
N PHE A 71 0.55 22.75 -6.01
CA PHE A 71 0.65 23.51 -4.75
C PHE A 71 2.05 23.51 -4.14
N GLY A 72 2.88 22.51 -4.45
CA GLY A 72 4.23 22.39 -3.90
C GLY A 72 4.24 21.89 -2.46
N TRP A 73 3.13 21.28 -2.04
CA TRP A 73 2.92 20.77 -0.70
C TRP A 73 3.52 19.37 -0.58
N THR A 74 4.13 19.11 0.57
CA THR A 74 5.01 17.95 0.76
C THR A 74 4.57 17.03 1.90
N TYR A 75 3.47 17.36 2.57
CA TYR A 75 2.74 16.43 3.42
C TYR A 75 1.47 15.99 2.67
N ASN A 76 1.42 14.74 2.24
CA ASN A 76 0.30 14.16 1.50
C ASN A 76 -0.06 12.82 2.13
N HIS A 77 -1.28 12.67 2.64
CA HIS A 77 -1.59 11.53 3.49
C HIS A 77 -3.07 11.11 3.51
N ALA A 78 -3.33 10.04 4.27
CA ALA A 78 -4.65 9.47 4.54
C ALA A 78 -5.52 9.23 3.29
N PRO A 79 -5.01 8.51 2.28
CA PRO A 79 -5.78 8.31 1.07
C PRO A 79 -7.00 7.39 1.28
N ASN A 80 -8.03 7.62 0.49
CA ASN A 80 -9.23 6.79 0.36
C ASN A 80 -9.43 6.41 -1.10
N LEU A 81 -10.11 5.30 -1.37
CA LEU A 81 -10.33 4.78 -2.72
C LEU A 81 -11.79 4.32 -2.89
N THR A 82 -12.37 4.64 -4.04
CA THR A 82 -13.61 4.01 -4.52
C THR A 82 -13.54 3.79 -6.03
N TYR A 83 -14.48 3.00 -6.54
CA TYR A 83 -14.72 2.86 -7.97
C TYR A 83 -16.17 3.21 -8.26
N TRP A 84 -16.40 4.09 -9.23
CA TRP A 84 -17.73 4.53 -9.60
C TRP A 84 -17.75 4.97 -11.06
N ASN A 85 -18.84 4.66 -11.77
CA ASN A 85 -19.02 5.08 -13.16
C ASN A 85 -17.78 4.82 -14.04
N ASN A 86 -17.29 3.58 -14.01
CA ASN A 86 -16.13 3.10 -14.75
C ASN A 86 -14.82 3.89 -14.48
N THR A 87 -14.65 4.38 -13.26
CA THR A 87 -13.55 5.27 -12.88
C THR A 87 -13.13 5.01 -11.43
N PHE A 88 -11.82 4.90 -11.19
CA PHE A 88 -11.22 4.97 -9.87
C PHE A 88 -11.20 6.43 -9.39
N TYR A 89 -11.59 6.63 -8.13
CA TYR A 89 -11.52 7.89 -7.42
C TYR A 89 -10.61 7.71 -6.21
N LEU A 90 -9.50 8.46 -6.16
CA LEU A 90 -8.54 8.44 -5.07
C LEU A 90 -8.48 9.83 -4.43
N GLU A 91 -8.97 9.93 -3.21
CA GLU A 91 -8.96 11.15 -2.39
C GLU A 91 -7.79 11.09 -1.42
N TYR A 92 -7.08 12.20 -1.19
CA TYR A 92 -6.11 12.34 -0.11
C TYR A 92 -6.07 13.77 0.43
N LEU A 93 -5.64 13.93 1.69
CA LEU A 93 -5.45 15.25 2.29
C LEU A 93 -4.00 15.71 2.15
N SER A 94 -3.81 17.03 2.12
CA SER A 94 -2.48 17.63 2.00
C SER A 94 -2.36 18.91 2.83
N ASN A 95 -1.13 19.15 3.31
CA ASN A 95 -0.67 20.34 4.03
C ASN A 95 0.72 20.76 3.50
N PRO A 96 1.17 22.01 3.73
CA PRO A 96 2.45 22.51 3.20
C PRO A 96 3.66 21.62 3.49
N VAL A 97 3.94 21.33 4.76
CA VAL A 97 5.15 20.59 5.17
C VAL A 97 4.86 19.56 6.27
N ASN A 98 4.11 19.94 7.31
CA ASN A 98 3.94 19.13 8.52
C ASN A 98 2.53 18.50 8.63
N GLU A 99 2.43 17.39 9.37
CA GLU A 99 1.14 16.87 9.82
C GLU A 99 0.44 17.95 10.66
N HIS A 100 -0.80 18.25 10.32
CA HIS A 100 -1.64 19.27 10.98
C HIS A 100 -1.15 20.72 10.89
N GLU A 101 -0.24 21.06 9.97
CA GLU A 101 0.04 22.46 9.63
C GLU A 101 -1.04 23.05 8.72
N ALA A 102 -1.55 24.23 9.08
CA ALA A 102 -2.48 24.98 8.25
C ALA A 102 -1.76 25.80 7.16
N PRO A 103 -2.41 26.10 6.03
CA PRO A 103 -3.74 25.61 5.62
C PRO A 103 -3.71 24.14 5.19
N GLY A 104 -4.81 23.41 5.41
CA GLY A 104 -4.99 22.07 4.87
C GLY A 104 -6.17 21.98 3.89
N HIS A 105 -6.07 21.08 2.93
CA HIS A 105 -7.10 20.83 1.91
C HIS A 105 -7.20 19.35 1.56
N THR A 106 -8.14 18.99 0.70
CA THR A 106 -8.31 17.63 0.18
C THR A 106 -8.35 17.63 -1.34
N LEU A 107 -7.53 16.77 -1.91
CA LEU A 107 -7.33 16.59 -3.33
C LEU A 107 -8.02 15.30 -3.80
N LEU A 108 -8.41 15.28 -5.07
CA LEU A 108 -8.91 14.08 -5.74
C LEU A 108 -8.13 13.86 -7.04
N VAL A 109 -7.83 12.61 -7.32
CA VAL A 109 -7.25 12.16 -8.58
C VAL A 109 -8.02 10.94 -9.08
N THR A 110 -8.19 10.83 -10.40
CA THR A 110 -8.99 9.77 -11.02
C THR A 110 -8.23 8.98 -12.07
N SER A 111 -8.62 7.73 -12.27
CA SER A 111 -8.06 6.85 -13.31
C SER A 111 -9.13 5.95 -13.90
N LYS A 112 -8.99 5.55 -15.16
CA LYS A 112 -9.87 4.55 -15.80
C LYS A 112 -9.42 3.12 -15.56
N ASP A 113 -8.13 2.90 -15.33
CA ASP A 113 -7.49 1.58 -15.33
C ASP A 113 -6.67 1.30 -14.07
N GLY A 114 -6.58 2.25 -13.15
CA GLY A 114 -5.78 2.18 -11.92
C GLY A 114 -4.27 2.33 -12.15
N ARG A 115 -3.82 2.60 -13.38
CA ARG A 115 -2.41 2.74 -13.77
C ARG A 115 -2.08 4.13 -14.29
N ASN A 116 -2.94 4.65 -15.15
CA ASN A 116 -2.82 5.98 -15.73
C ASN A 116 -3.73 6.93 -14.96
N TRP A 117 -3.12 7.78 -14.13
CA TRP A 117 -3.83 8.72 -13.28
C TRP A 117 -3.76 10.13 -13.87
N GLY A 118 -4.85 10.88 -13.70
CA GLY A 118 -4.90 12.29 -14.06
C GLY A 118 -4.08 13.18 -13.11
N LYS A 119 -4.16 14.50 -13.32
CA LYS A 119 -3.60 15.46 -12.37
C LYS A 119 -4.50 15.57 -11.13
N PRO A 120 -3.95 15.59 -9.90
CA PRO A 120 -4.73 15.91 -8.72
C PRO A 120 -5.40 17.28 -8.86
N PHE A 121 -6.63 17.41 -8.33
CA PHE A 121 -7.31 18.70 -8.28
C PHE A 121 -7.94 18.93 -6.89
N GLU A 122 -8.11 20.19 -6.53
CA GLU A 122 -8.68 20.61 -5.24
C GLU A 122 -10.18 20.29 -5.16
N LEU A 123 -10.50 19.25 -4.37
CA LEU A 123 -11.87 18.79 -4.17
C LEU A 123 -12.56 19.57 -3.04
N PHE A 124 -11.86 19.75 -1.92
CA PHE A 124 -12.28 20.57 -0.80
C PHE A 124 -11.14 21.55 -0.46
N PRO A 125 -11.33 22.86 -0.67
CA PRO A 125 -10.28 23.86 -0.54
C PRO A 125 -9.94 24.18 0.93
N PRO A 126 -8.86 24.93 1.20
CA PRO A 126 -8.63 25.52 2.51
C PRO A 126 -9.85 26.27 3.02
N TYR A 127 -10.30 25.92 4.23
CA TYR A 127 -11.50 26.52 4.80
C TYR A 127 -11.31 28.01 5.08
N LYS A 128 -12.31 28.80 4.70
CA LYS A 128 -12.40 30.23 5.00
C LYS A 128 -13.65 30.45 5.83
N ALA A 129 -13.52 30.78 7.11
CA ALA A 129 -14.67 31.04 7.98
C ALA A 129 -15.40 32.34 7.59
N PRO A 130 -16.68 32.51 7.98
CA PRO A 130 -17.41 33.75 7.74
C PRO A 130 -16.75 34.96 8.41
N GLU A 131 -17.03 36.16 7.90
CA GLU A 131 -16.54 37.39 8.50
C GLU A 131 -16.94 37.49 9.98
N GLY A 132 -15.98 37.86 10.84
CA GLY A 132 -16.19 37.95 12.29
C GLY A 132 -16.01 36.65 13.07
N VAL A 133 -15.98 35.49 12.42
CA VAL A 133 -15.67 34.21 13.08
C VAL A 133 -14.17 34.10 13.31
N LYS A 134 -13.76 34.07 14.57
CA LYS A 134 -12.36 33.96 14.98
C LYS A 134 -11.94 32.51 15.10
N ILE A 135 -10.68 32.22 14.77
CA ILE A 135 -10.03 30.96 15.14
C ILE A 135 -9.99 30.90 16.68
N PRO A 136 -10.45 29.79 17.30
CA PRO A 136 -10.43 29.67 18.76
C PRO A 136 -9.02 29.76 19.34
N GLU A 137 -8.90 30.22 20.59
CA GLU A 137 -7.62 30.31 21.29
C GLU A 137 -6.93 28.92 21.33
N GLY A 138 -5.62 28.91 21.07
CA GLY A 138 -4.81 27.68 21.00
C GLY A 138 -4.67 27.07 19.60
N TYR A 139 -5.45 27.53 18.62
CA TYR A 139 -5.38 27.06 17.24
C TYR A 139 -4.74 28.10 16.29
N LYS A 140 -4.15 27.63 15.19
CA LYS A 140 -3.40 28.48 14.25
C LYS A 140 -3.96 28.57 12.83
N GLY A 141 -5.02 27.83 12.54
CA GLY A 141 -5.64 27.81 11.23
C GLY A 141 -6.54 26.60 11.04
N TYR A 142 -6.95 26.37 9.79
CA TYR A 142 -7.85 25.28 9.41
C TYR A 142 -7.10 24.20 8.63
N ILE A 143 -7.43 22.95 8.92
CA ILE A 143 -6.90 21.76 8.25
C ILE A 143 -8.02 20.77 7.95
N MET A 144 -7.71 19.74 7.18
CA MET A 144 -8.62 18.62 6.93
C MET A 144 -8.10 17.33 7.56
N HIS A 145 -9.01 16.45 7.98
CA HIS A 145 -8.70 15.10 8.41
C HIS A 145 -9.84 14.14 8.08
N GLN A 146 -9.55 12.96 7.50
CA GLN A 146 -10.57 11.97 7.18
C GLN A 146 -10.10 10.54 7.42
N ARG A 147 -11.03 9.70 7.88
CA ARG A 147 -10.90 8.23 7.83
C ARG A 147 -11.70 7.56 6.71
N MET A 148 -12.61 8.31 6.09
CA MET A 148 -13.55 7.84 5.08
C MET A 148 -13.83 8.99 4.12
N GLY A 149 -13.75 8.70 2.82
CA GLY A 149 -13.92 9.68 1.75
C GLY A 149 -15.15 9.51 0.85
N PHE A 150 -15.70 8.29 0.74
CA PHE A 150 -16.68 7.96 -0.32
C PHE A 150 -17.90 7.19 0.17
N TYR A 151 -19.05 7.49 -0.42
CA TYR A 151 -20.29 6.73 -0.25
C TYR A 151 -21.11 6.70 -1.54
N THR A 152 -21.35 5.51 -2.07
CA THR A 152 -22.34 5.30 -3.13
C THR A 152 -23.72 5.13 -2.51
N ALA A 153 -24.61 6.09 -2.74
CA ALA A 153 -25.97 6.06 -2.23
C ALA A 153 -26.84 4.99 -2.93
N PRO A 154 -27.97 4.56 -2.33
CA PRO A 154 -28.85 3.54 -2.92
C PRO A 154 -29.41 3.88 -4.30
N ASP A 155 -29.49 5.17 -4.64
CA ASP A 155 -29.91 5.66 -5.97
C ASP A 155 -28.75 5.75 -6.98
N GLY A 156 -27.55 5.28 -6.60
CA GLY A 156 -26.36 5.23 -7.43
C GLY A 156 -25.55 6.52 -7.48
N ARG A 157 -25.91 7.56 -6.71
CA ARG A 157 -25.12 8.80 -6.61
C ARG A 157 -23.85 8.58 -5.81
N LEU A 158 -22.74 9.17 -6.25
CA LEU A 158 -21.50 9.17 -5.48
C LEU A 158 -21.40 10.44 -4.64
N LEU A 159 -21.41 10.28 -3.32
CA LEU A 159 -21.05 11.32 -2.37
C LEU A 159 -19.56 11.21 -2.03
N ILE A 160 -18.87 12.35 -2.07
CA ILE A 160 -17.52 12.49 -1.55
C ILE A 160 -17.58 13.36 -0.31
N VAL A 161 -16.92 12.94 0.77
CA VAL A 161 -16.98 13.59 2.09
C VAL A 161 -15.61 13.89 2.63
N ALA A 162 -15.52 14.99 3.37
CA ALA A 162 -14.31 15.39 4.06
C ALA A 162 -14.64 16.08 5.38
N PHE A 163 -13.65 16.38 6.21
CA PHE A 163 -13.91 17.03 7.50
C PHE A 163 -12.93 18.17 7.75
N TYR A 164 -13.47 19.32 8.12
CA TYR A 164 -12.70 20.49 8.52
C TYR A 164 -12.53 20.52 10.03
N GLY A 165 -11.32 20.82 10.47
CA GLY A 165 -10.97 21.09 11.85
C GLY A 165 -9.90 22.16 11.96
N HIS A 166 -9.42 22.39 13.16
CA HIS A 166 -8.39 23.39 13.44
C HIS A 166 -7.01 22.75 13.64
N SER A 167 -5.97 23.46 13.22
CA SER A 167 -4.56 23.10 13.48
C SER A 167 -4.17 23.51 14.90
N TYR A 168 -3.54 22.68 15.73
CA TYR A 168 -2.88 21.38 15.42
C TYR A 168 -3.67 20.12 15.84
N ASP A 169 -4.87 20.29 16.39
CA ASP A 169 -5.70 19.17 16.87
C ASP A 169 -7.10 19.30 16.25
N PRO A 170 -7.38 18.64 15.11
CA PRO A 170 -8.66 18.78 14.41
C PRO A 170 -9.78 17.95 15.04
N PHE A 171 -9.52 17.26 16.15
CA PHE A 171 -10.47 16.31 16.75
C PHE A 171 -11.29 16.99 17.86
N GLN A 172 -12.48 16.44 18.15
CA GLN A 172 -13.30 16.87 19.30
C GLN A 172 -13.59 18.39 19.23
N LYS A 173 -13.32 19.14 20.30
CA LYS A 173 -13.48 20.60 20.35
C LYS A 173 -12.70 21.38 19.29
N GLY A 174 -11.68 20.76 18.68
CA GLY A 174 -10.95 21.33 17.56
C GLY A 174 -11.61 21.10 16.20
N GLY A 175 -12.66 20.30 16.11
CA GLY A 175 -13.40 20.06 14.89
C GLY A 175 -14.37 21.19 14.52
N ILE A 176 -14.76 21.24 13.24
CA ILE A 176 -15.79 22.15 12.72
C ILE A 176 -16.99 21.33 12.24
N GLY A 177 -16.75 20.44 11.29
CA GLY A 177 -17.82 19.62 10.73
C GLY A 177 -17.39 18.89 9.48
N ARG A 178 -18.20 17.88 9.17
CA ARG A 178 -18.08 17.07 7.97
C ARG A 178 -18.81 17.74 6.82
N VAL A 179 -18.13 17.83 5.69
CA VAL A 179 -18.64 18.34 4.43
C VAL A 179 -18.86 17.22 3.43
N VAL A 180 -19.73 17.48 2.47
CA VAL A 180 -20.11 16.57 1.40
C VAL A 180 -20.29 17.33 0.10
N ARG A 181 -19.98 16.69 -1.01
CA ARG A 181 -20.43 17.09 -2.34
C ARG A 181 -20.68 15.87 -3.21
N GLU A 182 -21.51 16.03 -4.23
CA GLU A 182 -21.80 14.97 -5.19
C GLU A 182 -20.80 14.99 -6.34
N ALA A 183 -20.35 13.82 -6.78
CA ALA A 183 -19.67 13.63 -8.05
C ALA A 183 -20.70 13.24 -9.12
N TYR A 184 -20.68 13.94 -10.26
CA TYR A 184 -21.59 13.67 -11.37
C TYR A 184 -20.94 12.79 -12.44
N LYS A 185 -21.77 12.12 -13.24
CA LYS A 185 -21.31 11.17 -14.27
C LYS A 185 -20.49 11.82 -15.39
N ASP A 186 -20.64 13.13 -15.58
CA ASP A 186 -19.88 13.92 -16.55
C ASP A 186 -18.49 14.35 -16.03
N GLY A 187 -18.14 13.99 -14.79
CA GLY A 187 -16.87 14.33 -14.15
C GLY A 187 -16.87 15.68 -13.43
N THR A 188 -17.99 16.40 -13.41
CA THR A 188 -18.15 17.63 -12.61
C THR A 188 -18.59 17.31 -11.19
N TYR A 189 -18.54 18.31 -10.30
CA TYR A 189 -18.85 18.14 -8.88
C TYR A 189 -19.84 19.20 -8.39
N GLY A 190 -20.84 18.77 -7.62
CA GLY A 190 -21.82 19.65 -7.01
C GLY A 190 -21.21 20.61 -5.96
N PRO A 191 -21.96 21.59 -5.47
CA PRO A 191 -21.49 22.50 -4.43
C PRO A 191 -21.19 21.77 -3.12
N ILE A 192 -20.35 22.39 -2.28
CA ILE A 192 -19.98 21.87 -0.97
C ILE A 192 -21.08 22.22 0.04
N TYR A 193 -21.48 21.23 0.85
CA TYR A 193 -22.40 21.41 1.98
C TYR A 193 -21.80 20.82 3.25
N PHE A 194 -22.14 21.36 4.42
CA PHE A 194 -21.99 20.59 5.66
C PHE A 194 -23.06 19.49 5.72
N VAL A 195 -22.64 18.24 5.97
CA VAL A 195 -23.55 17.11 6.22
C VAL A 195 -23.80 16.91 7.70
N ARG A 196 -22.82 17.25 8.55
CA ARG A 196 -22.90 17.15 10.01
C ARG A 196 -21.89 18.10 10.65
N TYR A 197 -22.30 18.87 11.63
CA TYR A 197 -21.40 19.66 12.47
C TYR A 197 -20.78 18.79 13.56
N GLU A 198 -19.59 19.14 14.03
CA GLU A 198 -18.95 18.44 15.16
C GLU A 198 -19.80 18.64 16.43
N SER A 199 -19.91 17.58 17.26
CA SER A 199 -20.90 17.56 18.36
C SER A 199 -20.45 18.22 19.66
N GLN A 200 -19.14 18.42 19.87
CA GLN A 200 -18.56 19.03 21.06
C GLN A 200 -18.32 20.55 20.94
N ALA A 201 -18.41 21.10 19.74
CA ALA A 201 -18.27 22.51 19.43
C ALA A 201 -19.59 23.13 18.93
N GLN A 202 -19.77 24.44 19.13
CA GLN A 202 -21.03 25.14 18.84
C GLN A 202 -21.13 25.61 17.36
N TRP A 203 -20.74 24.75 16.41
CA TRP A 203 -20.83 25.04 14.97
C TRP A 203 -22.24 24.82 14.44
N ASN A 204 -22.68 25.72 13.55
CA ASN A 204 -24.00 25.68 12.92
C ASN A 204 -24.04 26.55 11.65
N GLU A 205 -25.22 26.67 11.04
CA GLU A 205 -25.44 27.42 9.80
C GLU A 205 -25.09 28.92 9.89
N THR A 206 -25.08 29.54 11.08
CA THR A 206 -24.81 30.98 11.24
C THR A 206 -23.33 31.30 11.40
N ASN A 207 -22.48 30.32 11.66
CA ASN A 207 -21.03 30.52 11.87
C ASN A 207 -20.16 29.64 10.97
N THR A 208 -20.73 29.08 9.91
CA THR A 208 -19.99 28.31 8.90
C THR A 208 -20.23 28.83 7.48
N SER A 209 -19.27 28.61 6.59
CA SER A 209 -19.25 29.24 5.25
C SER A 209 -19.96 28.45 4.16
N TYR A 210 -20.20 27.16 4.40
CA TYR A 210 -20.96 26.32 3.48
C TYR A 210 -22.37 26.08 4.04
N PRO A 211 -23.40 26.03 3.18
CA PRO A 211 -24.76 25.72 3.64
C PRO A 211 -24.85 24.31 4.19
N PHE A 212 -25.81 24.07 5.10
CA PHE A 212 -26.15 22.72 5.51
C PHE A 212 -26.86 21.96 4.38
N TYR A 213 -26.60 20.66 4.21
CA TYR A 213 -27.05 19.88 3.05
C TYR A 213 -28.56 19.93 2.81
N LYS A 214 -29.36 20.09 3.88
CA LYS A 214 -30.82 20.26 3.80
C LYS A 214 -31.27 21.51 3.04
N LYS A 215 -30.39 22.49 2.82
CA LYS A 215 -30.66 23.69 2.01
C LYS A 215 -30.52 23.44 0.50
N SER A 216 -29.97 22.29 0.08
CA SER A 216 -29.92 21.94 -1.33
C SER A 216 -31.33 21.84 -1.92
N LYS A 217 -31.49 22.34 -3.15
CA LYS A 217 -32.73 22.20 -3.92
C LYS A 217 -32.84 20.81 -4.58
N ASP A 218 -31.72 20.10 -4.73
CA ASP A 218 -31.72 18.72 -5.24
C ASP A 218 -32.19 17.76 -4.13
N ARG A 219 -33.42 17.28 -4.27
CA ARG A 219 -34.03 16.34 -3.32
C ARG A 219 -33.40 14.94 -3.35
N GLY A 220 -32.81 14.54 -4.48
CA GLY A 220 -32.07 13.27 -4.57
C GLY A 220 -30.77 13.35 -3.78
N PHE A 221 -30.02 14.45 -3.92
CA PHE A 221 -28.82 14.71 -3.12
C PHE A 221 -29.11 14.71 -1.61
N VAL A 222 -30.19 15.37 -1.18
CA VAL A 222 -30.60 15.37 0.24
C VAL A 222 -30.90 13.95 0.73
N LYS A 223 -31.62 13.15 -0.06
CA LYS A 223 -31.90 11.74 0.28
C LYS A 223 -30.65 10.88 0.32
N ALA A 224 -29.69 11.11 -0.57
CA ALA A 224 -28.40 10.42 -0.56
C ALA A 224 -27.62 10.73 0.72
N CYS A 225 -27.60 12.00 1.16
CA CYS A 225 -26.98 12.39 2.43
C CYS A 225 -27.71 11.78 3.64
N ASP A 226 -29.04 11.72 3.61
CA ASP A 226 -29.83 11.04 4.65
C ASP A 226 -29.50 9.55 4.73
N ALA A 227 -29.35 8.88 3.59
CA ALA A 227 -28.97 7.48 3.52
C ALA A 227 -27.57 7.25 4.11
N LEU A 228 -26.60 8.12 3.79
CA LEU A 228 -25.26 8.09 4.39
C LEU A 228 -25.33 8.21 5.92
N LEU A 229 -26.09 9.18 6.45
CA LEU A 229 -26.23 9.39 7.90
C LEU A 229 -26.93 8.22 8.62
N ALA A 230 -27.73 7.44 7.90
CA ALA A 230 -28.40 6.25 8.41
C ALA A 230 -27.49 5.01 8.42
N ASP A 231 -26.49 4.93 7.54
CA ASP A 231 -25.56 3.80 7.45
C ASP A 231 -24.55 3.82 8.61
N LYS A 232 -24.72 2.89 9.56
CA LYS A 232 -23.90 2.84 10.77
C LYS A 232 -22.48 2.36 10.55
N LEU A 233 -22.23 1.49 9.57
CA LEU A 233 -20.86 1.04 9.28
C LEU A 233 -20.07 2.13 8.54
N LYS A 234 -20.73 2.88 7.65
CA LYS A 234 -20.10 4.02 6.96
C LYS A 234 -19.83 5.16 7.93
N THR A 235 -20.84 5.55 8.71
CA THR A 235 -20.70 6.67 9.65
C THR A 235 -19.75 6.36 10.80
N LEU A 236 -19.64 5.11 11.28
CA LEU A 236 -18.71 4.79 12.38
C LEU A 236 -17.24 5.07 12.06
N GLN A 237 -16.88 5.17 10.79
CA GLN A 237 -15.53 5.58 10.38
C GLN A 237 -15.22 7.04 10.78
N TRP A 238 -16.22 7.86 11.07
CA TRP A 238 -16.10 9.29 11.41
C TRP A 238 -15.79 9.57 12.88
N VAL A 239 -15.70 8.51 13.68
CA VAL A 239 -15.62 8.58 15.14
C VAL A 239 -14.33 9.21 15.68
N ASP A 240 -13.28 9.27 14.86
CA ASP A 240 -12.02 9.93 15.22
C ASP A 240 -12.20 11.45 15.29
N GLU A 241 -12.93 12.02 14.33
CA GLU A 241 -13.12 13.47 14.18
C GLU A 241 -14.20 14.02 15.11
N ASP A 242 -15.33 13.32 15.20
CA ASP A 242 -16.47 13.66 16.04
C ASP A 242 -16.76 12.49 16.97
N ARG A 243 -16.93 12.74 18.28
CA ARG A 243 -17.25 11.69 19.25
C ARG A 243 -18.74 11.45 19.42
N GLY A 244 -19.58 12.22 18.75
CA GLY A 244 -21.03 12.05 18.76
C GLY A 244 -21.60 12.05 20.16
N ILE A 245 -21.32 13.11 20.94
CA ILE A 245 -21.86 13.26 22.30
C ILE A 245 -23.39 13.37 22.32
N ASP A 246 -23.99 13.55 21.15
CA ASP A 246 -25.42 13.48 20.84
C ASP A 246 -25.95 12.04 20.63
N GLY A 247 -25.11 11.00 20.81
CA GLY A 247 -25.48 9.60 20.64
C GLY A 247 -25.42 9.09 19.20
N PHE A 248 -24.73 9.80 18.30
CA PHE A 248 -24.68 9.46 16.88
C PHE A 248 -23.97 8.12 16.58
N TYR A 249 -22.88 7.83 17.30
CA TYR A 249 -22.08 6.60 17.14
C TYR A 249 -22.47 5.52 18.14
N GLN A 250 -22.59 4.29 17.68
CA GLN A 250 -22.98 3.13 18.49
C GLN A 250 -21.76 2.33 18.94
N LEU A 251 -21.04 2.82 19.96
CA LEU A 251 -19.79 2.20 20.43
C LEU A 251 -19.66 2.11 21.97
N LYS A 252 -20.75 2.01 22.74
CA LYS A 252 -20.73 1.95 24.22
C LYS A 252 -19.61 2.82 24.83
N ASP A 253 -18.83 2.30 25.77
CA ASP A 253 -17.69 2.99 26.40
C ASP A 253 -16.36 2.84 25.63
N SER A 254 -16.38 2.22 24.45
CA SER A 254 -15.18 1.83 23.70
C SER A 254 -14.70 2.87 22.69
N ILE A 255 -15.43 3.99 22.57
CA ILE A 255 -15.15 5.06 21.60
C ILE A 255 -13.72 5.62 21.70
N ASN A 256 -13.12 5.60 22.89
CA ASN A 256 -11.77 6.11 23.14
C ASN A 256 -10.64 5.12 22.80
N VAL A 257 -10.98 3.88 22.46
CA VAL A 257 -10.01 2.80 22.20
C VAL A 257 -9.82 2.56 20.70
N VAL A 258 -10.81 2.95 19.90
CA VAL A 258 -10.87 2.61 18.48
C VAL A 258 -10.53 3.81 17.59
N GLN A 259 -9.80 3.55 16.50
CA GLN A 259 -9.39 4.55 15.52
C GLN A 259 -9.32 3.96 14.11
N ALA A 260 -9.83 4.70 13.12
CA ALA A 260 -9.76 4.36 11.70
C ALA A 260 -10.38 2.99 11.31
N LEU A 261 -11.67 2.80 11.59
CA LEU A 261 -12.39 1.55 11.29
C LEU A 261 -12.18 1.10 9.83
N SER A 262 -11.80 -0.17 9.63
CA SER A 262 -12.11 -0.95 8.43
C SER A 262 -12.99 -2.14 8.81
N TYR A 263 -13.77 -2.68 7.88
CA TYR A 263 -14.66 -3.79 8.19
C TYR A 263 -14.96 -4.65 6.96
N TYR A 264 -15.46 -5.86 7.23
CA TYR A 264 -16.03 -6.75 6.22
C TYR A 264 -17.08 -7.67 6.85
N HIS A 265 -18.00 -8.17 6.02
CA HIS A 265 -18.92 -9.24 6.42
C HIS A 265 -18.32 -10.63 6.20
N ARG A 266 -18.36 -11.46 7.25
CA ARG A 266 -18.14 -12.90 7.17
C ARG A 266 -19.29 -13.60 6.45
N LYS A 267 -19.06 -14.86 6.04
CA LYS A 267 -20.09 -15.70 5.41
C LYS A 267 -21.31 -15.95 6.32
N ASP A 268 -21.11 -15.90 7.63
CA ASP A 268 -22.18 -16.04 8.63
C ASP A 268 -22.97 -14.73 8.90
N GLY A 269 -22.65 -13.65 8.18
CA GLY A 269 -23.32 -12.36 8.30
C GLY A 269 -22.78 -11.46 9.42
N GLN A 270 -21.83 -11.94 10.25
CA GLN A 270 -21.21 -11.05 11.23
C GLN A 270 -20.25 -10.06 10.56
N VAL A 271 -20.27 -8.83 11.03
CA VAL A 271 -19.28 -7.81 10.68
C VAL A 271 -18.07 -7.97 11.57
N VAL A 272 -16.89 -8.07 10.97
CA VAL A 272 -15.61 -7.91 11.67
C VAL A 272 -15.18 -6.46 11.53
N GLY A 273 -15.08 -5.75 12.65
CA GLY A 273 -14.49 -4.42 12.73
C GLY A 273 -13.02 -4.50 13.09
N LEU A 274 -12.19 -3.75 12.38
CA LEU A 274 -10.75 -3.69 12.54
C LEU A 274 -10.31 -2.23 12.73
N TRP A 275 -9.40 -2.00 13.67
CA TRP A 275 -8.87 -0.68 13.98
C TRP A 275 -7.34 -0.72 14.16
N LYS A 276 -6.73 0.47 14.24
CA LYS A 276 -5.31 0.65 14.57
C LYS A 276 -4.90 -0.14 15.82
N LYS A 277 -3.59 -0.41 15.96
CA LYS A 277 -3.00 -1.08 17.14
C LYS A 277 -3.62 -2.45 17.42
N SER A 278 -3.95 -3.18 16.35
CA SER A 278 -4.44 -4.56 16.41
C SER A 278 -5.82 -4.74 17.06
N PHE A 279 -6.63 -3.69 17.20
CA PHE A 279 -7.96 -3.84 17.79
C PHE A 279 -8.96 -4.43 16.81
N ALA A 280 -9.77 -5.38 17.28
CA ALA A 280 -10.87 -5.98 16.54
C ALA A 280 -12.12 -6.19 17.41
N ALA A 281 -13.29 -6.22 16.78
CA ALA A 281 -14.59 -6.48 17.41
C ALA A 281 -15.56 -7.10 16.40
N LEU A 282 -16.66 -7.65 16.90
CA LEU A 282 -17.74 -8.20 16.08
C LEU A 282 -19.02 -7.37 16.24
N SER A 283 -19.77 -7.23 15.16
CA SER A 283 -21.14 -6.74 15.18
C SER A 283 -22.08 -7.73 14.49
N PRO A 284 -23.16 -8.17 15.16
CA PRO A 284 -24.14 -9.08 14.58
C PRO A 284 -25.26 -8.37 13.79
N ASP A 285 -25.28 -7.04 13.79
CA ASP A 285 -26.43 -6.22 13.40
C ASP A 285 -26.02 -4.97 12.59
N ASN A 286 -25.04 -5.13 11.70
CA ASN A 286 -24.57 -4.09 10.78
C ASN A 286 -24.14 -2.80 11.49
N GLY A 287 -23.42 -2.94 12.61
CA GLY A 287 -22.83 -1.83 13.35
C GLY A 287 -23.78 -1.14 14.33
N LEU A 288 -24.99 -1.65 14.55
CA LEU A 288 -25.92 -1.13 15.56
C LEU A 288 -25.46 -1.45 16.99
N SER A 289 -24.80 -2.59 17.17
CA SER A 289 -24.13 -2.97 18.42
C SER A 289 -22.82 -3.70 18.13
N TRP A 290 -21.89 -3.62 19.10
CA TRP A 290 -20.55 -4.19 18.99
C TRP A 290 -20.19 -4.97 20.26
N SER A 291 -19.43 -6.05 20.07
CA SER A 291 -18.64 -6.62 21.17
C SER A 291 -17.59 -5.63 21.66
N ALA A 292 -17.09 -5.80 22.89
CA ALA A 292 -15.97 -5.01 23.36
C ALA A 292 -14.76 -5.20 22.43
N PRO A 293 -14.08 -4.13 21.96
CA PRO A 293 -12.88 -4.26 21.17
C PRO A 293 -11.75 -4.95 21.94
N ARG A 294 -11.03 -5.85 21.26
CA ARG A 294 -9.92 -6.63 21.82
C ARG A 294 -8.66 -6.45 20.98
N LYS A 295 -7.50 -6.33 21.61
CA LYS A 295 -6.21 -6.32 20.92
C LYS A 295 -5.88 -7.75 20.48
N MET A 296 -5.72 -7.98 19.18
CA MET A 296 -5.40 -9.28 18.61
C MET A 296 -3.91 -9.56 18.79
N PRO A 297 -3.52 -10.62 19.53
CA PRO A 297 -2.12 -10.83 19.90
C PRO A 297 -1.23 -11.24 18.73
N THR A 298 -1.81 -11.90 17.71
CA THR A 298 -1.07 -12.37 16.54
C THR A 298 -0.94 -11.32 15.44
N LEU A 299 -1.67 -10.20 15.54
CA LEU A 299 -1.58 -9.11 14.57
C LEU A 299 -0.58 -8.07 15.11
N ILE A 300 0.66 -8.15 14.65
CA ILE A 300 1.75 -7.26 15.07
C ILE A 300 1.62 -5.95 14.27
N MET A 301 1.11 -4.87 14.88
CA MET A 301 1.01 -3.56 14.20
C MET A 301 1.01 -2.37 15.17
N ALA A 302 1.53 -1.24 14.71
CA ALA A 302 1.45 0.06 15.39
C ALA A 302 0.21 0.87 14.96
N GLY A 303 0.34 2.20 14.85
CA GLY A 303 -0.73 3.12 14.46
C GLY A 303 -0.95 3.28 12.95
N GLY A 304 -0.32 2.44 12.11
CA GLY A 304 -0.29 2.54 10.63
C GLY A 304 -1.58 2.23 9.87
N LYS A 305 -2.70 2.01 10.58
CA LYS A 305 -3.97 1.40 10.12
C LYS A 305 -3.85 -0.09 9.81
N ASN A 306 -5.01 -0.72 9.67
CA ASN A 306 -5.19 -1.99 9.00
C ASN A 306 -6.39 -1.87 8.05
N TRP A 307 -6.41 -2.72 7.03
CA TRP A 307 -7.48 -2.83 6.08
C TRP A 307 -7.89 -4.29 5.95
N GLY A 308 -9.15 -4.62 6.19
CA GLY A 308 -9.69 -5.95 5.89
C GLY A 308 -10.82 -5.87 4.87
N GLN A 309 -10.89 -6.84 3.96
CA GLN A 309 -12.02 -6.98 3.04
C GLN A 309 -12.29 -8.43 2.68
N ARG A 310 -13.54 -8.69 2.28
CA ARG A 310 -13.87 -9.87 1.47
C ARG A 310 -13.38 -9.64 0.03
N THR A 311 -12.84 -10.66 -0.60
CA THR A 311 -12.31 -10.60 -1.96
C THR A 311 -13.27 -11.27 -2.95
N MET A 312 -13.14 -10.93 -4.24
CA MET A 312 -14.08 -11.36 -5.30
C MET A 312 -14.07 -12.87 -5.56
N ASP A 313 -12.98 -13.55 -5.19
CA ASP A 313 -12.85 -15.00 -5.18
C ASP A 313 -13.53 -15.67 -3.95
N GLY A 314 -14.22 -14.88 -3.12
CA GLY A 314 -14.98 -15.37 -1.96
C GLY A 314 -14.14 -15.63 -0.71
N ARG A 315 -12.84 -15.29 -0.74
CA ARG A 315 -11.91 -15.33 0.38
C ARG A 315 -11.87 -13.98 1.11
N TYR A 316 -10.91 -13.82 2.01
CA TYR A 316 -10.69 -12.63 2.81
C TYR A 316 -9.23 -12.24 2.76
N ALA A 317 -8.96 -10.93 2.78
CA ALA A 317 -7.63 -10.37 2.83
C ALA A 317 -7.54 -9.29 3.93
N MET A 318 -6.37 -9.19 4.55
CA MET A 318 -6.06 -8.13 5.51
C MET A 318 -4.67 -7.55 5.23
N CYS A 319 -4.57 -6.23 5.11
CA CYS A 319 -3.34 -5.51 4.85
C CYS A 319 -2.96 -4.61 6.03
N TYR A 320 -1.69 -4.64 6.43
CA TYR A 320 -1.14 -3.80 7.51
C TYR A 320 0.38 -3.74 7.43
N ASN A 321 1.01 -2.92 8.28
CA ASN A 321 2.46 -2.96 8.50
C ASN A 321 2.75 -3.92 9.66
N PRO A 322 3.48 -5.04 9.46
CA PRO A 322 3.59 -6.13 10.42
C PRO A 322 4.64 -5.88 11.52
N ILE A 323 4.58 -4.72 12.17
CA ILE A 323 5.58 -4.22 13.11
C ILE A 323 4.93 -3.35 14.21
N GLU A 324 5.47 -3.36 15.43
CA GLU A 324 4.96 -2.53 16.54
C GLU A 324 5.63 -1.14 16.65
N THR A 325 6.52 -0.76 15.73
CA THR A 325 7.17 0.56 15.74
C THR A 325 6.38 1.58 14.93
N GLN A 326 6.24 2.79 15.49
CA GLN A 326 5.39 3.84 14.92
C GLN A 326 6.08 4.62 13.79
N GLN A 327 7.40 4.85 13.95
CA GLN A 327 8.21 5.75 13.14
C GLN A 327 8.61 5.18 11.77
N TYR A 328 8.55 3.86 11.62
CA TYR A 328 9.12 3.13 10.48
C TYR A 328 8.10 2.15 9.94
N ARG A 329 7.10 2.58 9.19
CA ARG A 329 5.93 1.78 8.84
C ARG A 329 6.13 0.98 7.56
N TYR A 330 6.99 -0.05 7.62
CA TYR A 330 7.28 -0.95 6.51
C TYR A 330 7.67 -2.35 6.99
N PRO A 331 7.48 -3.40 6.16
CA PRO A 331 6.81 -3.40 4.85
C PRO A 331 5.29 -3.14 4.93
N LEU A 332 4.62 -3.00 3.79
CA LEU A 332 3.19 -3.21 3.66
C LEU A 332 2.94 -4.65 3.20
N ILE A 333 2.18 -5.42 3.97
CA ILE A 333 1.87 -6.83 3.67
C ILE A 333 0.38 -7.05 3.43
N VAL A 334 0.06 -8.23 2.89
CA VAL A 334 -1.28 -8.83 2.87
C VAL A 334 -1.21 -10.23 3.49
N ILE A 335 -2.19 -10.56 4.34
CA ILE A 335 -2.51 -11.92 4.76
C ILE A 335 -3.87 -12.31 4.18
N SER A 336 -4.07 -13.59 3.86
CA SER A 336 -5.35 -14.08 3.31
C SER A 336 -5.90 -15.28 4.08
N GLY A 337 -7.20 -15.53 3.95
CA GLY A 337 -7.93 -16.59 4.65
C GLY A 337 -9.27 -16.93 4.00
N ASP A 338 -9.84 -18.08 4.33
CA ASP A 338 -11.05 -18.61 3.66
C ASP A 338 -12.38 -18.21 4.31
N ASP A 339 -12.35 -17.83 5.59
CA ASP A 339 -13.53 -17.63 6.43
C ASP A 339 -13.65 -16.23 7.06
N GLY A 340 -12.60 -15.41 6.97
CA GLY A 340 -12.55 -14.09 7.58
C GLY A 340 -12.36 -14.16 9.09
N ILE A 341 -11.79 -15.26 9.59
CA ILE A 341 -11.46 -15.52 10.99
C ILE A 341 -9.98 -15.88 11.09
N LEU A 342 -9.55 -16.89 10.33
CA LEU A 342 -8.18 -17.40 10.31
C LEU A 342 -7.47 -16.91 9.04
N PHE A 343 -6.24 -16.45 9.22
CA PHE A 343 -5.36 -15.96 8.15
C PHE A 343 -3.97 -16.58 8.28
N ASP A 344 -3.32 -16.99 7.19
CA ASP A 344 -2.05 -17.73 7.25
C ASP A 344 -1.02 -17.31 6.18
N ASN A 345 -1.47 -16.97 4.98
CA ASN A 345 -0.62 -16.69 3.83
C ASN A 345 -0.16 -15.21 3.75
N MET A 346 1.00 -14.90 4.34
CA MET A 346 1.60 -13.54 4.38
C MET A 346 2.50 -13.25 3.18
N GLY A 347 2.20 -12.17 2.45
CA GLY A 347 3.04 -11.69 1.33
C GLY A 347 3.24 -10.18 1.33
N VAL A 348 4.40 -9.73 0.85
CA VAL A 348 4.71 -8.32 0.65
C VAL A 348 3.86 -7.75 -0.49
N VAL A 349 3.17 -6.65 -0.21
CA VAL A 349 2.52 -5.80 -1.21
C VAL A 349 3.52 -4.75 -1.67
N HIS A 350 4.12 -4.02 -0.73
CA HIS A 350 5.11 -2.96 -1.00
C HIS A 350 6.27 -3.09 -0.02
N GLY A 351 7.47 -3.38 -0.55
CA GLY A 351 8.70 -3.58 0.22
C GLY A 351 9.80 -2.55 -0.06
N GLU A 352 9.54 -1.56 -0.92
CA GLU A 352 10.46 -0.46 -1.18
C GLU A 352 10.24 0.69 -0.17
N VAL A 353 11.33 1.35 0.25
CA VAL A 353 11.24 2.54 1.10
C VAL A 353 12.20 3.60 0.54
N PRO A 354 11.71 4.50 -0.35
CA PRO A 354 12.52 5.62 -0.79
C PRO A 354 12.85 6.54 0.39
N PRO A 355 13.99 7.25 0.36
CA PRO A 355 14.30 8.25 1.36
C PRO A 355 13.24 9.36 1.32
N ARG A 356 12.91 9.91 2.49
CA ARG A 356 11.99 11.04 2.60
C ARG A 356 12.67 12.29 2.05
N ARG A 357 12.16 12.84 0.95
CA ARG A 357 12.79 13.98 0.27
C ARG A 357 12.60 15.26 1.06
N PHE A 358 11.47 15.38 1.75
CA PHE A 358 11.12 16.55 2.55
C PHE A 358 10.84 16.18 4.00
N TYR A 359 11.65 16.70 4.91
CA TYR A 359 11.31 16.66 6.34
C TYR A 359 9.94 17.31 6.60
N GLY A 360 9.22 16.79 7.58
CA GLY A 360 8.02 17.37 8.17
C GLY A 360 7.65 16.63 9.46
N ASP A 361 7.09 17.34 10.43
CA ASP A 361 6.65 16.80 11.70
C ASP A 361 5.62 15.68 11.48
N CYS A 362 5.79 14.60 12.24
CA CYS A 362 5.01 13.37 12.20
C CYS A 362 5.04 12.62 10.84
N LYS A 363 5.95 12.92 9.90
CA LYS A 363 6.08 12.15 8.65
C LYS A 363 6.83 10.82 8.80
N ASP A 364 6.14 9.77 9.25
CA ASP A 364 6.75 8.44 9.43
C ASP A 364 7.20 7.78 8.10
N PHE A 365 8.33 7.06 8.12
CA PHE A 365 8.91 6.39 6.94
C PHE A 365 8.07 5.19 6.46
N GLY A 366 8.08 4.93 5.15
CA GLY A 366 7.50 3.72 4.52
C GLY A 366 6.05 3.82 4.06
N PRO A 367 5.54 2.80 3.33
CA PRO A 367 4.15 2.69 2.88
C PRO A 367 3.20 2.50 4.06
N ASN A 368 2.29 3.46 4.26
CA ASN A 368 1.40 3.43 5.42
C ASN A 368 0.03 4.08 5.17
N TYR A 369 -0.89 3.85 6.11
CA TYR A 369 -2.30 4.26 6.03
C TYR A 369 -3.05 3.62 4.86
N MET A 370 -2.79 2.34 4.63
CA MET A 370 -3.46 1.57 3.59
C MET A 370 -4.99 1.58 3.74
N ARG A 371 -5.67 1.72 2.60
CA ARG A 371 -7.14 1.74 2.49
C ARG A 371 -7.56 1.15 1.14
N GLY A 372 -8.57 0.28 1.14
CA GLY A 372 -9.16 -0.24 -0.08
C GLY A 372 -10.53 0.37 -0.36
N ILE A 373 -11.28 -0.31 -1.23
CA ILE A 373 -12.65 0.05 -1.57
C ILE A 373 -13.59 -0.54 -0.52
N THR A 374 -14.31 0.33 0.18
CA THR A 374 -15.21 -0.09 1.28
C THR A 374 -16.37 -0.92 0.75
N GLU A 375 -16.80 -1.91 1.51
CA GLU A 375 -17.98 -2.72 1.18
C GLU A 375 -19.20 -1.83 0.89
N GLY A 376 -20.02 -2.25 -0.08
CA GLY A 376 -21.16 -1.47 -0.60
C GLY A 376 -20.81 -0.49 -1.72
N GLU A 377 -19.53 -0.13 -1.90
CA GLU A 377 -19.08 0.58 -3.10
C GLU A 377 -18.99 -0.38 -4.31
N ALA A 378 -19.02 0.16 -5.53
CA ALA A 378 -18.84 -0.67 -6.71
C ALA A 378 -17.42 -1.23 -6.80
N THR A 379 -17.28 -2.43 -7.37
CA THR A 379 -16.00 -3.09 -7.56
C THR A 379 -15.45 -2.82 -8.96
N PRO A 380 -14.15 -2.51 -9.11
CA PRO A 380 -13.50 -2.47 -10.41
C PRO A 380 -13.65 -3.79 -11.18
N PRO A 381 -13.68 -3.76 -12.52
CA PRO A 381 -13.68 -4.98 -13.33
C PRO A 381 -12.39 -5.79 -13.12
N GLY A 382 -12.48 -7.09 -13.34
CA GLY A 382 -11.36 -8.03 -13.17
C GLY A 382 -11.48 -8.86 -11.89
N ASN A 383 -10.38 -9.49 -11.49
CA ASN A 383 -10.31 -10.34 -10.29
C ASN A 383 -9.12 -9.91 -9.41
N ASP A 384 -9.14 -8.64 -9.02
CA ASP A 384 -8.04 -8.02 -8.28
C ASP A 384 -8.57 -7.28 -7.05
N MET A 385 -7.76 -7.23 -6.00
CA MET A 385 -7.91 -6.28 -4.90
C MET A 385 -7.10 -5.02 -5.18
N TRP A 386 -7.66 -3.85 -4.84
CA TRP A 386 -7.01 -2.55 -5.01
C TRP A 386 -6.85 -1.84 -3.67
N LEU A 387 -5.66 -1.28 -3.43
CA LEU A 387 -5.28 -0.72 -2.15
C LEU A 387 -4.50 0.59 -2.36
N THR A 388 -4.95 1.70 -1.80
CA THR A 388 -4.20 2.97 -1.78
C THR A 388 -3.50 3.18 -0.44
N TYR A 389 -2.38 3.88 -0.44
CA TYR A 389 -1.59 4.24 0.74
C TYR A 389 -0.69 5.43 0.40
N SER A 390 -0.06 6.02 1.40
CA SER A 390 1.01 6.99 1.18
C SER A 390 2.36 6.39 1.53
N VAL A 391 3.43 6.84 0.89
CA VAL A 391 4.81 6.53 1.29
C VAL A 391 5.41 7.79 1.94
N ASN A 392 6.01 7.64 3.13
CA ASN A 392 6.63 8.73 3.90
C ASN A 392 5.68 9.90 4.29
N LYS A 393 4.36 9.71 4.14
CA LYS A 393 3.36 10.79 4.16
C LYS A 393 3.70 11.94 3.20
N GLU A 394 4.30 11.59 2.07
CA GLU A 394 4.85 12.51 1.08
C GLU A 394 4.29 12.20 -0.30
N ASP A 395 4.31 10.93 -0.69
CA ASP A 395 3.82 10.45 -1.99
C ASP A 395 2.56 9.61 -1.82
N ILE A 396 1.71 9.62 -2.84
CA ILE A 396 0.48 8.82 -2.89
C ILE A 396 0.65 7.68 -3.86
N TRP A 397 0.22 6.49 -3.44
CA TRP A 397 0.42 5.24 -4.15
C TRP A 397 -0.87 4.41 -4.20
N ILE A 398 -0.91 3.51 -5.17
CA ILE A 398 -1.89 2.45 -5.25
C ILE A 398 -1.21 1.12 -5.58
N SER A 399 -1.74 0.02 -5.07
CA SER A 399 -1.38 -1.34 -5.47
C SER A 399 -2.56 -2.09 -6.06
N ARG A 400 -2.31 -2.79 -7.15
CA ARG A 400 -3.14 -3.89 -7.66
C ARG A 400 -2.61 -5.20 -7.10
N ILE A 401 -3.48 -6.02 -6.53
CA ILE A 401 -3.14 -7.31 -5.93
C ILE A 401 -4.00 -8.40 -6.60
N PRO A 402 -3.43 -9.26 -7.45
CA PRO A 402 -4.19 -10.32 -8.12
C PRO A 402 -4.80 -11.34 -7.15
N LEU A 403 -5.99 -11.85 -7.50
CA LEU A 403 -6.66 -12.91 -6.77
C LEU A 403 -6.65 -14.24 -7.56
N PRO A 404 -6.52 -15.40 -6.89
CA PRO A 404 -6.26 -15.54 -5.45
C PRO A 404 -4.84 -15.11 -5.08
N ILE A 405 -4.66 -14.60 -3.87
CA ILE A 405 -3.35 -14.16 -3.35
C ILE A 405 -2.45 -15.38 -3.16
N LYS A 406 -1.26 -15.34 -3.76
CA LYS A 406 -0.23 -16.39 -3.67
C LYS A 406 1.11 -15.75 -3.33
N VAL A 407 1.98 -16.49 -2.66
CA VAL A 407 3.37 -16.08 -2.40
C VAL A 407 4.41 -17.04 -2.98
N GLU A 408 3.94 -18.16 -3.52
CA GLU A 408 4.75 -19.23 -4.13
C GLU A 408 4.12 -19.68 -5.45
N THR A 409 4.92 -20.37 -6.27
CA THR A 409 4.49 -20.98 -7.53
C THR A 409 5.29 -22.25 -7.79
N ASP A 410 4.65 -23.27 -8.36
CA ASP A 410 5.32 -24.49 -8.84
C ASP A 410 5.75 -24.38 -10.32
N ARG A 411 5.54 -23.22 -10.94
CA ARG A 411 5.87 -22.98 -12.35
C ARG A 411 7.26 -22.39 -12.51
N GLN A 412 7.95 -22.86 -13.54
CA GLN A 412 9.08 -22.16 -14.12
C GLN A 412 8.60 -20.94 -14.95
N VAL A 413 9.51 -20.03 -15.28
CA VAL A 413 9.24 -18.87 -16.14
C VAL A 413 9.50 -19.26 -17.59
N ASP A 414 8.59 -18.86 -18.48
CA ASP A 414 8.75 -18.92 -19.94
C ASP A 414 7.96 -17.76 -20.54
N ASP A 415 8.42 -16.55 -20.24
CA ASP A 415 7.68 -15.33 -20.47
C ASP A 415 8.27 -14.58 -21.68
N ASN A 416 7.41 -14.32 -22.66
CA ASN A 416 7.58 -13.22 -23.61
C ASN A 416 6.41 -12.24 -23.44
N PHE A 417 6.61 -10.98 -23.83
CA PHE A 417 5.62 -9.94 -23.56
C PHE A 417 4.65 -9.68 -24.73
N ASN A 418 4.75 -10.46 -25.81
CA ASN A 418 4.08 -10.22 -27.10
C ASN A 418 2.54 -10.22 -27.01
N ALA A 419 1.99 -11.11 -26.18
CA ALA A 419 0.54 -11.23 -25.98
C ALA A 419 -0.05 -10.12 -25.08
N LEU A 420 0.79 -9.36 -24.37
CA LEU A 420 0.33 -8.37 -23.40
C LEU A 420 -0.09 -7.06 -24.08
N GLN A 421 -1.01 -6.34 -23.45
CA GLN A 421 -1.37 -4.98 -23.86
C GLN A 421 -0.26 -4.01 -23.48
N VAL A 422 0.09 -3.06 -24.37
CA VAL A 422 1.01 -1.97 -24.07
C VAL A 422 0.48 -1.16 -22.88
N GLY A 423 1.34 -0.93 -21.88
CA GLY A 423 0.96 -0.29 -20.61
C GLY A 423 -0.01 -1.09 -19.73
N GLY A 424 -0.32 -2.34 -20.10
CA GLY A 424 -1.20 -3.22 -19.34
C GLY A 424 -0.51 -3.92 -18.16
N ALA A 425 -1.29 -4.75 -17.48
CA ALA A 425 -0.81 -5.65 -16.45
C ALA A 425 0.28 -6.61 -16.96
N VAL A 426 1.19 -7.00 -16.08
CA VAL A 426 2.18 -8.06 -16.34
C VAL A 426 1.90 -9.22 -15.38
N PRO A 427 1.13 -10.25 -15.79
CA PRO A 427 0.75 -11.34 -14.91
C PRO A 427 1.95 -12.04 -14.28
N ASP A 428 1.85 -12.43 -13.02
CA ASP A 428 2.92 -13.09 -12.23
C ASP A 428 4.21 -12.28 -12.00
N TRP A 429 4.27 -11.04 -12.50
CA TRP A 429 5.36 -10.10 -12.23
C TRP A 429 4.95 -9.09 -11.16
N ASN A 430 5.77 -8.97 -10.13
CA ASN A 430 5.68 -7.91 -9.16
C ASN A 430 6.32 -6.65 -9.74
N ILE A 431 5.58 -5.56 -9.82
CA ILE A 431 6.03 -4.30 -10.42
C ILE A 431 6.11 -3.20 -9.35
N TYR A 432 7.19 -2.43 -9.36
CA TYR A 432 7.35 -1.19 -8.61
C TYR A 432 7.66 -0.07 -9.61
N SER A 433 6.72 0.86 -9.76
CA SER A 433 6.73 1.86 -10.82
C SER A 433 6.47 3.27 -10.27
N PRO A 434 7.51 3.94 -9.71
CA PRO A 434 7.50 5.38 -9.49
C PRO A 434 7.12 6.19 -10.74
N LEU A 435 6.64 7.42 -10.57
CA LEU A 435 6.27 8.30 -11.69
C LEU A 435 7.48 8.69 -12.54
N TRP A 436 8.64 8.87 -11.91
CA TRP A 436 9.89 9.18 -12.57
C TRP A 436 10.77 7.95 -12.82
N ALA A 437 10.32 6.76 -12.42
CA ALA A 437 11.01 5.51 -12.70
C ALA A 437 10.00 4.40 -13.05
N LYS A 438 9.55 4.37 -14.31
CA LYS A 438 8.40 3.55 -14.73
C LYS A 438 8.79 2.17 -15.23
N VAL A 439 7.93 1.19 -14.93
CA VAL A 439 7.94 -0.12 -15.59
C VAL A 439 6.67 -0.29 -16.40
N SER A 440 6.78 -0.68 -17.67
CA SER A 440 5.61 -0.88 -18.54
C SER A 440 5.87 -1.84 -19.70
N VAL A 441 4.83 -2.51 -20.18
CA VAL A 441 4.90 -3.24 -21.46
C VAL A 441 4.99 -2.23 -22.60
N ALA A 442 6.00 -2.36 -23.46
CA ALA A 442 6.24 -1.49 -24.60
C ALA A 442 6.15 -2.24 -25.94
N ALA A 443 5.67 -1.56 -26.98
CA ALA A 443 5.73 -2.02 -28.36
C ALA A 443 7.15 -1.85 -28.94
N PHE A 444 8.11 -2.56 -28.34
CA PHE A 444 9.52 -2.54 -28.70
C PHE A 444 10.08 -3.97 -28.71
N PRO A 445 10.82 -4.40 -29.75
CA PRO A 445 11.25 -3.61 -30.92
C PRO A 445 10.18 -3.37 -31.98
N SER A 446 8.98 -3.96 -31.86
CA SER A 446 7.89 -3.75 -32.81
C SER A 446 6.51 -3.82 -32.16
N GLN A 447 5.45 -3.66 -32.95
CA GLN A 447 4.07 -3.80 -32.46
C GLN A 447 3.73 -5.22 -32.03
N THR A 448 4.36 -6.23 -32.62
CA THR A 448 4.12 -7.65 -32.32
C THR A 448 5.16 -8.23 -31.38
N ASN A 449 6.39 -7.70 -31.41
CA ASN A 449 7.48 -8.09 -30.54
C ASN A 449 7.59 -7.03 -29.45
N LYS A 450 7.02 -7.33 -28.28
CA LYS A 450 6.92 -6.42 -27.14
C LYS A 450 7.91 -6.84 -26.08
N SER A 451 8.29 -5.88 -25.25
CA SER A 451 9.24 -6.08 -24.15
C SER A 451 8.76 -5.35 -22.90
N LEU A 452 9.34 -5.73 -21.76
CA LEU A 452 9.14 -5.00 -20.52
C LEU A 452 10.18 -3.87 -20.43
N LYS A 453 9.69 -2.63 -20.49
CA LYS A 453 10.48 -1.41 -20.46
C LYS A 453 10.65 -0.92 -19.03
N PHE A 454 11.86 -0.46 -18.72
CA PHE A 454 12.22 0.28 -17.53
C PHE A 454 12.70 1.67 -17.96
N GLU A 455 12.13 2.71 -17.38
CA GLU A 455 12.59 4.08 -17.52
C GLU A 455 12.98 4.59 -16.15
N ASP A 456 14.04 5.38 -16.07
CA ASP A 456 14.44 5.98 -14.81
C ASP A 456 15.06 7.36 -15.00
N GLN A 457 14.51 8.34 -14.30
CA GLN A 457 15.03 9.69 -14.15
C GLN A 457 14.85 10.19 -12.70
N ASP A 458 14.56 9.29 -11.74
CA ASP A 458 14.38 9.67 -10.34
C ASP A 458 15.73 9.61 -9.60
N PRO A 459 16.23 10.73 -9.04
CA PRO A 459 17.50 10.71 -8.29
C PRO A 459 17.44 9.90 -6.99
N TYR A 460 16.25 9.60 -6.47
CA TYR A 460 16.06 8.98 -5.16
C TYR A 460 15.22 7.71 -5.19
N ASP A 461 14.80 7.26 -6.37
CA ASP A 461 14.02 6.05 -6.55
C ASP A 461 14.45 5.26 -7.79
N TYR A 462 13.82 4.12 -8.03
CA TYR A 462 14.10 3.31 -9.20
C TYR A 462 12.89 2.49 -9.65
N ALA A 463 12.93 2.07 -10.90
CA ALA A 463 12.02 1.08 -11.45
C ALA A 463 12.47 -0.31 -10.97
N ARG A 464 11.53 -1.20 -10.61
CA ARG A 464 11.84 -2.59 -10.24
C ARG A 464 10.76 -3.56 -10.70
N ALA A 465 11.18 -4.72 -11.21
CA ALA A 465 10.30 -5.83 -11.51
C ALA A 465 10.86 -7.13 -10.93
N ILE A 466 10.02 -7.91 -10.24
CA ILE A 466 10.39 -9.19 -9.63
C ILE A 466 9.53 -10.30 -10.24
N ARG A 467 10.16 -11.40 -10.65
CA ARG A 467 9.48 -12.59 -11.13
C ARG A 467 9.77 -13.77 -10.21
N VAL A 468 8.72 -14.28 -9.57
CA VAL A 468 8.81 -15.48 -8.71
C VAL A 468 8.73 -16.72 -9.59
N PHE A 469 9.58 -17.71 -9.34
CA PHE A 469 9.60 -19.00 -10.01
C PHE A 469 9.67 -20.15 -9.01
N LYS A 470 9.51 -21.38 -9.48
CA LYS A 470 9.58 -22.56 -8.62
C LYS A 470 10.92 -22.63 -7.88
N ALA A 471 10.86 -22.62 -6.56
CA ALA A 471 12.03 -22.73 -5.71
C ALA A 471 12.84 -24.00 -6.02
N GLY A 472 14.17 -23.85 -6.10
CA GLY A 472 15.07 -24.97 -6.40
C GLY A 472 16.49 -24.71 -5.92
N ASP A 473 17.23 -25.80 -5.69
CA ASP A 473 18.67 -25.80 -5.41
C ASP A 473 19.52 -25.65 -6.68
N LYS A 474 18.87 -25.74 -7.85
CA LYS A 474 19.45 -25.52 -9.17
C LYS A 474 18.53 -24.66 -10.02
N ALA A 475 19.11 -23.77 -10.80
CA ALA A 475 18.38 -22.93 -11.75
C ALA A 475 19.23 -22.63 -12.99
N ASP A 476 18.68 -22.95 -14.16
CA ASP A 476 19.12 -22.43 -15.44
C ASP A 476 18.23 -21.22 -15.75
N ILE A 477 18.82 -20.06 -15.99
CA ILE A 477 18.10 -18.80 -16.22
C ILE A 477 18.58 -18.21 -17.54
N ARG A 478 17.65 -17.69 -18.35
CA ARG A 478 17.98 -16.97 -19.58
C ARG A 478 17.07 -15.75 -19.72
N PHE A 479 17.60 -14.65 -20.21
CA PHE A 479 16.82 -13.48 -20.59
C PHE A 479 17.57 -12.63 -21.60
N LYS A 480 16.85 -11.78 -22.31
CA LYS A 480 17.43 -10.72 -23.13
C LYS A 480 17.37 -9.39 -22.41
N VAL A 481 18.40 -8.57 -22.59
CA VAL A 481 18.44 -7.19 -22.09
C VAL A 481 18.91 -6.23 -23.18
N TYR A 482 18.28 -5.07 -23.25
CA TYR A 482 18.66 -3.96 -24.12
C TYR A 482 18.91 -2.72 -23.27
N THR A 483 20.02 -2.05 -23.52
CA THR A 483 20.40 -0.78 -22.88
C THR A 483 20.27 0.36 -23.90
N GLY A 484 19.48 1.38 -23.62
CA GLY A 484 19.22 2.50 -24.54
C GLY A 484 20.35 3.53 -24.62
N GLN A 485 21.26 3.52 -23.66
CA GLN A 485 22.28 4.55 -23.44
C GLN A 485 23.60 3.92 -22.98
N PRO A 486 24.76 4.54 -23.26
CA PRO A 486 26.06 3.98 -22.90
C PRO A 486 26.53 4.39 -21.50
N ASP A 487 26.25 5.61 -21.03
CA ASP A 487 27.03 6.27 -19.99
C ASP A 487 26.24 6.83 -18.78
N ASN A 488 24.91 6.89 -18.84
CA ASN A 488 24.05 7.26 -17.70
C ASN A 488 23.16 6.11 -17.20
N GLY A 489 22.89 6.12 -15.88
CA GLY A 489 22.09 5.12 -15.18
C GLY A 489 22.82 3.81 -14.88
N THR A 490 22.11 2.91 -14.18
CA THR A 490 22.53 1.53 -13.91
C THR A 490 21.34 0.59 -14.11
N PHE A 491 21.59 -0.66 -14.48
CA PHE A 491 20.58 -1.70 -14.50
C PHE A 491 21.13 -2.96 -13.86
N GLN A 492 20.41 -3.49 -12.87
CA GLN A 492 20.85 -4.61 -12.05
C GLN A 492 19.87 -5.77 -12.18
N PHE A 493 20.43 -6.95 -12.40
CA PHE A 493 19.73 -8.21 -12.38
C PHE A 493 20.20 -9.04 -11.19
N GLU A 494 19.27 -9.57 -10.41
CA GLU A 494 19.56 -10.44 -9.27
C GLU A 494 18.75 -11.72 -9.27
N VAL A 495 19.37 -12.77 -8.72
CA VAL A 495 18.70 -14.01 -8.34
C VAL A 495 18.71 -14.11 -6.82
N THR A 496 17.56 -14.28 -6.19
CA THR A 496 17.44 -14.30 -4.72
C THR A 496 16.65 -15.49 -4.19
N ASP A 497 16.85 -15.80 -2.91
CA ASP A 497 16.05 -16.77 -2.16
C ASP A 497 14.71 -16.17 -1.67
N ARG A 498 14.01 -16.90 -0.78
CA ARG A 498 12.76 -16.44 -0.16
C ARG A 498 12.89 -15.24 0.76
N HIS A 499 14.08 -15.01 1.31
CA HIS A 499 14.37 -13.93 2.27
C HIS A 499 14.97 -12.69 1.63
N GLY A 500 15.35 -12.77 0.36
CA GLY A 500 15.92 -11.67 -0.41
C GLY A 500 17.44 -11.69 -0.38
N SER A 501 18.04 -12.75 0.15
CA SER A 501 19.48 -12.97 0.08
C SER A 501 19.88 -13.27 -1.36
N THR A 502 20.80 -12.47 -1.87
CA THR A 502 21.24 -12.52 -3.26
C THR A 502 22.22 -13.68 -3.50
N ALA A 503 21.94 -14.50 -4.51
CA ALA A 503 22.82 -15.54 -5.01
C ALA A 503 23.81 -14.97 -6.05
N VAL A 504 23.26 -14.23 -7.01
CA VAL A 504 23.97 -13.65 -8.16
C VAL A 504 23.46 -12.24 -8.38
N CYS A 505 24.35 -11.29 -8.68
CA CYS A 505 24.02 -9.94 -9.13
C CYS A 505 24.88 -9.55 -10.33
N LEU A 506 24.23 -9.19 -11.44
CA LEU A 506 24.85 -8.63 -12.63
C LEU A 506 24.47 -7.16 -12.78
N ILE A 507 25.43 -6.31 -13.14
CA ILE A 507 25.25 -4.87 -13.28
C ILE A 507 25.64 -4.42 -14.69
N PHE A 508 24.76 -3.67 -15.34
CA PHE A 508 24.96 -3.04 -16.64
C PHE A 508 25.05 -1.53 -16.42
N GLU A 509 26.25 -0.97 -16.53
CA GLU A 509 26.48 0.47 -16.39
C GLU A 509 27.73 0.89 -17.15
N LYS A 510 27.76 2.13 -17.67
CA LYS A 510 28.94 2.73 -18.31
C LYS A 510 29.57 1.81 -19.38
N SER A 511 28.73 1.30 -20.28
CA SER A 511 29.08 0.35 -21.36
C SER A 511 29.82 -0.90 -20.87
N SER A 512 29.67 -1.27 -19.60
CA SER A 512 30.35 -2.38 -18.95
C SER A 512 29.35 -3.30 -18.26
N ILE A 513 29.67 -4.59 -18.27
CA ILE A 513 28.90 -5.62 -17.56
C ILE A 513 29.76 -6.10 -16.40
N PHE A 514 29.21 -6.10 -15.20
CA PHE A 514 29.88 -6.56 -13.99
C PHE A 514 29.13 -7.71 -13.35
N ALA A 515 29.89 -8.60 -12.72
CA ALA A 515 29.38 -9.54 -11.73
C ALA A 515 29.81 -9.08 -10.33
N VAL A 516 28.88 -9.09 -9.37
CA VAL A 516 29.20 -8.78 -7.97
C VAL A 516 29.81 -10.00 -7.28
N ASN A 517 30.89 -9.79 -6.54
CA ASN A 517 31.52 -10.78 -5.66
C ASN A 517 31.85 -10.10 -4.31
N GLY A 518 31.06 -10.44 -3.29
CA GLY A 518 31.11 -9.78 -1.98
C GLY A 518 30.84 -8.27 -2.09
N GLU A 519 31.76 -7.46 -1.59
CA GLU A 519 31.70 -5.99 -1.65
C GLU A 519 32.26 -5.40 -2.95
N THR A 520 32.75 -6.24 -3.86
CA THR A 520 33.40 -5.79 -5.09
C THR A 520 32.59 -6.16 -6.32
N LYS A 521 32.84 -5.46 -7.44
CA LYS A 521 32.31 -5.82 -8.75
C LYS A 521 33.46 -6.13 -9.70
N LYS A 522 33.38 -7.29 -10.36
CA LYS A 522 34.33 -7.77 -11.36
C LYS A 522 33.77 -7.46 -12.74
N LYS A 523 34.52 -6.76 -13.59
CA LYS A 523 34.11 -6.54 -14.98
C LYS A 523 34.20 -7.87 -15.74
N ILE A 524 33.08 -8.30 -16.32
CA ILE A 524 32.96 -9.56 -17.06
C ILE A 524 32.72 -9.36 -18.56
N GLY A 525 32.43 -8.13 -18.97
CA GLY A 525 32.22 -7.79 -20.38
C GLY A 525 31.94 -6.31 -20.59
N SER A 526 31.56 -5.98 -21.82
CA SER A 526 31.09 -4.66 -22.23
C SER A 526 29.81 -4.82 -23.04
N TYR A 527 29.03 -3.75 -23.13
CA TYR A 527 27.85 -3.69 -23.98
C TYR A 527 27.88 -2.43 -24.83
N GLU A 528 27.16 -2.47 -25.95
CA GLU A 528 26.91 -1.31 -26.81
C GLU A 528 25.45 -0.91 -26.67
N ALA A 529 25.20 0.38 -26.43
CA ALA A 529 23.86 0.92 -26.42
C ALA A 529 23.18 0.67 -27.77
N GLY A 530 21.89 0.35 -27.75
CA GLY A 530 21.15 0.07 -28.98
C GLY A 530 21.10 -1.40 -29.41
N ASN A 531 21.72 -2.30 -28.65
CA ASN A 531 21.81 -3.72 -28.98
C ASN A 531 21.19 -4.60 -27.90
N TRP A 532 20.54 -5.68 -28.33
CA TRP A 532 20.09 -6.75 -27.44
C TRP A 532 21.26 -7.65 -27.07
N LEU A 533 21.33 -8.02 -25.79
CA LEU A 533 22.23 -9.02 -25.25
C LEU A 533 21.44 -10.23 -24.79
N ASP A 534 21.95 -11.42 -25.10
CA ASP A 534 21.48 -12.67 -24.53
C ASP A 534 22.29 -12.96 -23.26
N VAL A 535 21.61 -13.13 -22.13
CA VAL A 535 22.22 -13.43 -20.84
C VAL A 535 21.72 -14.80 -20.39
N ALA A 536 22.65 -15.68 -20.02
CA ALA A 536 22.33 -16.97 -19.45
C ALA A 536 23.12 -17.23 -18.17
N LEU A 537 22.51 -17.92 -17.22
CA LEU A 537 23.10 -18.33 -15.95
C LEU A 537 22.79 -19.79 -15.67
N LYS A 538 23.73 -20.48 -15.02
CA LYS A 538 23.51 -21.77 -14.37
C LYS A 538 23.93 -21.65 -12.93
N ILE A 539 23.03 -21.98 -12.02
CA ILE A 539 23.20 -21.81 -10.58
C ILE A 539 23.03 -23.16 -9.90
N THR A 540 23.91 -23.47 -8.95
CA THR A 540 23.73 -24.53 -7.96
C THR A 540 23.94 -23.97 -6.56
N THR A 541 23.10 -24.36 -5.62
CA THR A 541 23.25 -24.03 -4.19
C THR A 541 23.82 -25.20 -3.38
N GLU A 542 24.32 -26.24 -4.06
CA GLU A 542 24.98 -27.37 -3.41
C GLU A 542 26.31 -26.94 -2.75
N GLY A 543 26.53 -27.36 -1.50
CA GLY A 543 27.70 -26.94 -0.72
C GLY A 543 27.67 -25.44 -0.41
N LEU A 544 28.69 -24.70 -0.85
CA LEU A 544 28.70 -23.22 -0.80
C LEU A 544 27.99 -22.58 -2.00
N GLY A 545 27.64 -23.38 -3.01
CA GLY A 545 27.06 -22.95 -4.26
C GLY A 545 28.04 -22.24 -5.20
N ASN A 546 27.69 -22.23 -6.48
CA ASN A 546 28.40 -21.46 -7.51
C ASN A 546 27.47 -21.17 -8.69
N TYR A 547 27.93 -20.31 -9.59
CA TYR A 547 27.26 -20.05 -10.85
C TYR A 547 28.22 -19.90 -12.02
N HIS A 548 27.67 -20.11 -13.20
CA HIS A 548 28.28 -19.77 -14.49
C HIS A 548 27.43 -18.72 -15.17
N ALA A 549 28.06 -17.83 -15.95
CA ALA A 549 27.38 -16.77 -16.69
C ALA A 549 27.89 -16.65 -18.12
N TRP A 550 26.96 -16.55 -19.07
CA TRP A 550 27.23 -16.33 -20.48
C TRP A 550 26.60 -15.04 -20.96
N ILE A 551 27.33 -14.32 -21.82
CA ILE A 551 26.85 -13.14 -22.55
C ILE A 551 27.00 -13.43 -24.03
N ASN A 552 25.91 -13.40 -24.78
CA ASN A 552 25.85 -13.74 -26.21
C ASN A 552 26.48 -15.11 -26.52
N GLY A 553 26.24 -16.10 -25.66
CA GLY A 553 26.75 -17.46 -25.78
C GLY A 553 28.21 -17.66 -25.35
N GLU A 554 28.95 -16.59 -25.05
CA GLU A 554 30.34 -16.70 -24.56
C GLU A 554 30.36 -16.75 -23.03
N GLU A 555 31.04 -17.76 -22.46
CA GLU A 555 31.18 -17.89 -21.01
C GLU A 555 32.09 -16.76 -20.47
N LYS A 556 31.52 -15.88 -19.64
CA LYS A 556 32.25 -14.76 -19.03
C LYS A 556 32.68 -15.05 -17.60
N VAL A 557 31.97 -15.96 -16.93
CA VAL A 557 32.22 -16.40 -15.57
C VAL A 557 31.97 -17.90 -15.49
N GLY A 558 32.93 -18.65 -14.95
CA GLY A 558 32.82 -20.10 -14.77
C GLY A 558 33.04 -20.51 -13.32
N ALA A 559 32.06 -21.23 -12.76
CA ALA A 559 32.04 -21.73 -11.38
C ALA A 559 32.41 -20.68 -10.31
N GLU A 560 31.94 -19.44 -10.46
CA GLU A 560 32.18 -18.37 -9.50
C GLU A 560 31.29 -18.58 -8.26
N PRO A 561 31.80 -18.33 -7.03
CA PRO A 561 31.00 -18.48 -5.83
C PRO A 561 29.73 -17.63 -5.84
N LEU A 562 28.66 -18.13 -5.21
CA LEU A 562 27.50 -17.30 -4.91
C LEU A 562 27.87 -16.19 -3.93
N ILE A 563 27.19 -15.05 -4.02
CA ILE A 563 27.38 -13.91 -3.10
C ILE A 563 27.08 -14.34 -1.66
N HIS A 564 25.98 -15.09 -1.48
CA HIS A 564 25.64 -15.74 -0.22
C HIS A 564 25.41 -17.23 -0.46
N ALA A 565 25.77 -18.07 0.53
CA ALA A 565 25.37 -19.47 0.53
C ALA A 565 23.88 -19.59 0.86
N LEU A 566 23.11 -20.25 0.00
CA LEU A 566 21.65 -20.31 0.08
C LEU A 566 21.17 -21.76 0.06
N LYS A 567 19.95 -22.00 0.55
CA LYS A 567 19.30 -23.31 0.42
C LYS A 567 18.67 -23.52 -0.96
N SER A 568 18.13 -22.45 -1.54
CA SER A 568 17.41 -22.44 -2.81
C SER A 568 17.29 -21.03 -3.34
N VAL A 569 17.01 -20.90 -4.64
CA VAL A 569 16.66 -19.66 -5.32
C VAL A 569 15.21 -19.72 -5.82
N GLU A 570 14.52 -18.58 -5.85
CA GLU A 570 13.10 -18.53 -6.24
C GLU A 570 12.64 -17.18 -6.85
N ARG A 571 13.51 -16.17 -6.95
CA ARG A 571 13.15 -14.87 -7.51
C ARG A 571 14.20 -14.32 -8.45
N LEU A 572 13.72 -13.76 -9.57
CA LEU A 572 14.49 -12.87 -10.45
C LEU A 572 14.10 -11.43 -10.12
N SER A 573 15.06 -10.51 -10.01
CA SER A 573 14.80 -9.09 -9.74
C SER A 573 15.58 -8.22 -10.71
N PHE A 574 14.87 -7.37 -11.44
CA PHE A 574 15.42 -6.39 -12.39
C PHE A 574 15.16 -4.98 -11.84
N ARG A 575 16.17 -4.12 -11.77
CA ARG A 575 16.01 -2.74 -11.25
C ARG A 575 16.95 -1.74 -11.90
N THR A 576 16.57 -0.47 -11.88
CA THR A 576 17.36 0.65 -12.47
C THR A 576 18.22 1.42 -11.46
N GLY A 577 18.39 0.89 -10.25
CA GLY A 577 19.17 1.51 -9.19
C GLY A 577 19.80 0.49 -8.26
N ASP A 578 20.63 0.96 -7.33
CA ASP A 578 21.20 0.13 -6.27
C ASP A 578 20.10 -0.32 -5.28
N TYR A 579 20.24 -1.53 -4.73
CA TYR A 579 19.39 -1.94 -3.61
C TYR A 579 19.57 -0.96 -2.44
N ARG A 580 18.48 -0.58 -1.79
CA ARG A 580 18.49 0.36 -0.66
C ARG A 580 18.20 -0.40 0.63
N ASN A 581 19.02 -0.15 1.64
CA ASN A 581 18.77 -0.54 3.03
C ASN A 581 18.57 0.67 3.96
N TYR A 582 18.54 1.88 3.38
CA TYR A 582 18.30 3.14 4.07
C TYR A 582 17.07 3.83 3.47
N PRO A 583 16.17 4.43 4.27
CA PRO A 583 16.24 4.63 5.73
C PRO A 583 16.07 3.32 6.51
N ASP A 584 16.87 3.14 7.56
CA ASP A 584 16.80 1.99 8.47
C ASP A 584 16.01 2.32 9.76
N ARG A 585 15.98 1.38 10.72
CA ARG A 585 15.30 1.56 12.01
C ARG A 585 16.01 2.52 12.99
N LYS A 586 17.16 3.07 12.61
CA LYS A 586 17.93 4.05 13.39
C LYS A 586 17.89 5.43 12.75
N THR A 587 17.33 5.53 11.55
CA THR A 587 17.24 6.78 10.80
C THR A 587 16.37 7.78 11.54
N PRO A 588 16.89 8.98 11.90
CA PRO A 588 16.10 9.96 12.62
C PRO A 588 14.79 10.32 11.93
N ASN A 589 13.67 10.06 12.62
CA ASN A 589 12.33 10.29 12.07
C ASN A 589 11.86 11.74 12.24
N GLN A 590 12.14 12.33 13.41
CA GLN A 590 11.61 13.63 13.83
C GLN A 590 12.71 14.71 13.99
N ASP A 591 13.91 14.44 13.50
CA ASP A 591 14.98 15.43 13.49
C ASP A 591 14.84 16.29 12.22
N PRO A 592 14.72 17.63 12.34
CA PRO A 592 14.65 18.51 11.19
C PRO A 592 15.86 18.35 10.28
N ALA A 593 15.61 18.21 8.99
CA ALA A 593 16.63 18.11 7.95
C ALA A 593 16.26 18.99 6.75
N PRO A 594 17.24 19.57 6.04
CA PRO A 594 16.95 20.23 4.77
C PRO A 594 16.40 19.21 3.75
N PRO A 595 15.67 19.66 2.72
CA PRO A 595 15.30 18.80 1.60
C PRO A 595 16.53 18.12 0.99
N LEU A 596 16.35 16.88 0.51
CA LEU A 596 17.43 16.18 -0.19
C LEU A 596 17.83 16.94 -1.45
N ALA A 597 19.14 17.07 -1.68
CA ALA A 597 19.67 17.89 -2.76
C ALA A 597 19.19 17.39 -4.14
N GLY A 598 18.60 18.27 -4.95
CA GLY A 598 18.12 17.92 -6.29
C GLY A 598 16.90 16.98 -6.32
N ALA A 599 16.21 16.76 -5.21
CA ALA A 599 15.03 15.86 -5.14
C ALA A 599 13.87 16.24 -6.07
N ASP A 600 13.79 17.51 -6.44
CA ASP A 600 12.77 18.09 -7.32
C ASP A 600 13.19 18.18 -8.78
N VAL A 601 14.41 17.76 -9.14
CA VAL A 601 14.93 17.85 -10.50
C VAL A 601 15.19 16.44 -11.04
N PRO A 602 14.58 16.05 -12.17
CA PRO A 602 14.85 14.76 -12.77
C PRO A 602 16.30 14.69 -13.27
N VAL A 603 16.93 13.53 -13.11
CA VAL A 603 18.26 13.28 -13.71
C VAL A 603 18.12 12.86 -15.18
N GLU A 604 19.23 12.70 -15.87
CA GLU A 604 19.21 12.22 -17.26
C GLU A 604 18.56 10.83 -17.34
N LYS A 605 17.54 10.73 -18.19
CA LYS A 605 16.72 9.51 -18.31
C LYS A 605 17.52 8.34 -18.85
N ALA A 606 17.47 7.21 -18.14
CA ALA A 606 17.96 5.91 -18.58
C ALA A 606 16.79 5.02 -19.00
N ILE A 607 16.98 4.22 -20.06
CA ILE A 607 15.98 3.30 -20.60
C ILE A 607 16.58 1.92 -20.80
N TYR A 608 15.87 0.90 -20.31
CA TYR A 608 16.22 -0.51 -20.47
C TYR A 608 15.01 -1.31 -20.92
N TYR A 609 15.25 -2.42 -21.60
CA TYR A 609 14.20 -3.40 -21.91
C TYR A 609 14.67 -4.81 -21.57
N ILE A 610 13.75 -5.66 -21.14
CA ILE A 610 13.98 -7.10 -21.06
C ILE A 610 12.93 -7.85 -21.89
N ASP A 611 13.32 -9.03 -22.38
CA ASP A 611 12.45 -9.95 -23.12
C ASP A 611 12.92 -11.40 -22.94
N ASP A 612 12.11 -12.36 -23.39
CA ASP A 612 12.41 -13.80 -23.41
C ASP A 612 12.98 -14.33 -22.07
N VAL A 613 12.26 -14.09 -20.97
CA VAL A 613 12.70 -14.45 -19.62
C VAL A 613 12.31 -15.90 -19.33
N GLN A 614 13.29 -16.74 -19.06
CA GLN A 614 13.11 -18.19 -18.90
C GLN A 614 13.84 -18.70 -17.67
N THR A 615 13.24 -19.68 -16.98
CA THR A 615 13.90 -20.46 -15.94
C THR A 615 13.67 -21.96 -16.19
N SER A 616 14.60 -22.81 -15.76
CA SER A 616 14.40 -24.25 -15.74
C SER A 616 15.26 -24.92 -14.67
N THR A 617 14.98 -26.19 -14.36
CA THR A 617 15.77 -27.00 -13.42
C THR A 617 16.64 -28.05 -14.13
N THR A 618 16.54 -28.14 -15.45
CA THR A 618 17.20 -29.19 -16.23
C THR A 618 18.46 -28.63 -16.85
N ILE A 619 19.62 -29.10 -16.38
CA ILE A 619 20.93 -28.73 -16.92
C ILE A 619 20.97 -29.14 -18.39
N THR A 620 20.70 -28.20 -19.30
CA THR A 620 20.88 -28.44 -20.74
C THR A 620 22.08 -27.61 -21.16
N VAL A 621 23.27 -28.22 -21.15
CA VAL A 621 24.45 -27.61 -21.77
C VAL A 621 24.33 -27.90 -23.25
N ASN A 622 23.67 -27.02 -24.00
CA ASN A 622 23.84 -27.03 -25.44
C ASN A 622 25.17 -26.33 -25.73
N ASN A 623 26.16 -27.14 -26.10
CA ASN A 623 27.45 -26.68 -26.64
C ASN A 623 27.25 -25.83 -27.90
#